data_AF-A0A7J8QKN0-F1
#
_entry.id   AF-A0A7J8QKN0-F1
#
_cell.length_a   1.000
_cell.length_b   1.000
_cell.length_c   1.000
_cell.angle_alpha   90.00
_cell.angle_beta   90.00
_cell.angle_gamma   90.00
#
_symmetry.space_group_name_H-M   'P 1'
#
loop_
_entity.id
_entity.type
_entity.pdbx_description
1 polymer ?
#
loop_
_entity_poly.entity_id
_entity_poly.type
_entity_poly.pdbx_seq_one_letter_code
_entity_poly.pdbx_strand_id
1 'polypeptide(L)' 'MKIWCDVCDKEEATVFCSADEAALCQGCDVGVHHANKLATKHSRFSLLHPSINEFPLCDICQ' A
#
# COMPACT_ATOMS: atom_id res chain seq x y z
N MET A 1 0.00 8.14 14.55
CA MET A 1 -0.34 6.73 14.85
C MET A 1 0.38 5.90 13.81
N LYS A 2 1.13 4.86 14.21
CA LYS A 2 1.86 4.00 13.26
C LYS A 2 0.97 2.81 12.89
N ILE A 3 0.99 2.42 11.61
CA ILE A 3 0.27 1.25 11.09
C ILE A 3 1.30 0.12 10.97
N TRP A 4 0.96 -1.07 11.46
CA TRP A 4 1.83 -2.25 11.39
C TRP A 4 1.50 -3.08 10.15
N CYS A 5 2.47 -3.86 9.68
CA CYS A 5 2.26 -4.77 8.55
C CYS A 5 1.29 -5.89 8.91
N ASP A 6 0.19 -6.00 8.17
CA ASP A 6 -0.88 -7.00 8.39
C ASP A 6 -0.43 -8.45 8.14
N VAL A 7 0.73 -8.64 7.49
CA VAL A 7 1.27 -9.97 7.16
C VAL A 7 2.27 -10.47 8.19
N CYS A 8 3.12 -9.59 8.72
CA CYS A 8 4.22 -10.01 9.60
C CYS A 8 4.13 -9.51 11.03
N ASP A 9 3.29 -8.52 11.32
CA ASP A 9 3.08 -7.89 12.63
C ASP A 9 4.37 -7.39 13.33
N LYS A 10 5.48 -7.27 12.59
CA LYS A 10 6.82 -6.99 13.14
C LYS A 10 7.38 -5.65 12.73
N GLU A 11 6.99 -5.17 11.55
CA GLU A 11 7.55 -3.97 10.93
C GLU A 11 6.43 -2.98 10.61
N GLU A 12 6.76 -1.69 10.62
CA GLU A 12 5.84 -0.63 10.25
C GLU A 12 5.44 -0.77 8.77
N ALA A 13 4.14 -0.64 8.49
CA ALA A 13 3.64 -0.63 7.14
C ALA A 13 4.05 0.66 6.43
N THR A 14 4.49 0.53 5.19
CA THR A 14 5.00 1.65 4.38
C THR A 14 4.20 1.83 3.09
N VAL A 15 3.42 0.82 2.72
CA VAL A 15 2.55 0.81 1.56
C VAL A 15 1.20 0.22 1.94
N PHE A 16 0.13 0.73 1.34
CA PHE A 16 -1.21 0.15 1.42
C PHE A 16 -1.63 -0.33 0.05
N CYS A 17 -2.08 -1.58 -0.04
CA CYS A 17 -2.67 -2.15 -1.24
C CYS A 17 -4.19 -2.06 -1.16
N SER A 18 -4.82 -1.34 -2.08
CA SER A 18 -6.28 -1.22 -2.10
C SER A 18 -6.99 -2.47 -2.63
N ALA A 19 -6.32 -3.26 -3.46
CA ALA A 19 -6.91 -4.50 -3.98
C ALA A 19 -6.99 -5.61 -2.93
N ASP A 20 -6.00 -5.65 -2.03
CA ASP A 20 -5.92 -6.64 -0.94
C ASP A 20 -6.41 -6.07 0.40
N GLU A 21 -6.79 -4.79 0.43
CA GLU A 21 -7.20 -4.05 1.64
C GLU A 21 -6.19 -4.18 2.80
N ALA A 22 -4.89 -4.19 2.47
CA ALA A 22 -3.82 -4.55 3.40
C ALA A 22 -2.69 -3.50 3.45
N ALA A 23 -2.23 -3.20 4.66
CA ALA A 23 -1.06 -2.40 4.95
C ALA A 23 0.19 -3.30 5.09
N LEU A 24 1.20 -3.09 4.25
CA LEU A 24 2.36 -3.96 4.15
C LEU A 24 3.66 -3.21 4.44
N CYS A 25 4.61 -3.89 5.09
CA CYS A 25 6.01 -3.46 5.07
C CYS A 25 6.63 -3.74 3.69
N GLN A 26 7.77 -3.13 3.38
CA GLN A 26 8.44 -3.30 2.08
C GLN A 26 8.73 -4.77 1.74
N GLY A 27 9.17 -5.57 2.72
CA GLY A 27 9.48 -6.99 2.48
C GLY A 27 8.24 -7.80 2.10
N CYS A 28 7.13 -7.59 2.81
CA CYS A 28 5.87 -8.27 2.53
C CYS A 28 5.24 -7.77 1.21
N ASP A 29 5.36 -6.47 0.89
CA ASP A 29 4.91 -5.92 -0.38
C ASP A 29 5.59 -6.58 -1.58
N VAL A 30 6.93 -6.68 -1.57
CA VAL A 30 7.66 -7.36 -2.63
C VAL A 30 7.23 -8.83 -2.72
N GLY A 31 7.10 -9.52 -1.58
CA GLY A 31 6.65 -10.91 -1.54
C GLY A 31 5.28 -11.13 -2.17
N VAL A 32 4.29 -10.27 -1.85
CA VAL A 32 2.92 -10.37 -2.36
C VAL A 32 2.83 -9.93 -3.82
N HIS A 33 3.38 -8.75 -4.14
CA HIS A 33 3.15 -8.09 -5.42
C HIS A 33 4.14 -8.49 -6.52
N HIS A 34 5.30 -9.07 -6.19
CA HIS A 34 6.23 -9.61 -7.20
C HIS A 34 6.07 -11.12 -7.41
N ALA A 35 5.27 -11.82 -6.60
CA ALA A 35 5.03 -13.26 -6.78
C ALA A 35 4.29 -13.58 -8.09
N ASN A 36 3.46 -12.67 -8.61
CA ASN A 36 2.76 -12.88 -9.87
C ASN A 36 2.50 -11.57 -10.64
N LYS A 37 2.35 -11.65 -11.97
CA LYS A 37 2.13 -10.49 -12.88
C LYS A 37 0.78 -9.79 -12.70
N LEU A 38 -0.17 -10.40 -12.02
CA LEU A 38 -1.47 -9.78 -11.73
C LEU A 38 -1.34 -8.86 -10.51
N ALA A 39 -0.67 -9.32 -9.46
CA ALA A 39 -0.43 -8.58 -8.22
C ALA A 39 0.46 -7.35 -8.46
N THR A 40 1.38 -7.38 -9.42
CA THR A 40 2.14 -6.17 -9.81
C THR A 40 1.25 -5.01 -10.26
N LYS A 41 0.01 -5.27 -10.69
CA LYS A 41 -0.95 -4.26 -11.13
C LYS A 41 -1.85 -3.74 -10.02
N HIS A 42 -1.76 -4.28 -8.81
CA HIS A 42 -2.56 -3.79 -7.69
C HIS A 42 -2.24 -2.32 -7.43
N SER A 43 -3.30 -1.53 -7.17
CA SER A 43 -3.15 -0.13 -6.81
C SER A 43 -2.59 -0.03 -5.40
N ARG A 44 -1.43 0.61 -5.28
CA ARG A 44 -0.62 0.71 -4.07
C ARG A 44 -0.26 2.16 -3.82
N PHE A 45 -0.32 2.58 -2.57
CA PHE A 45 -0.03 3.96 -2.17
C PHE A 45 0.98 3.98 -1.03
N SER A 46 1.94 4.90 -1.08
CA SER A 46 2.89 5.07 0.03
C SER A 46 2.18 5.68 1.24
N LEU A 47 2.34 5.04 2.40
CA LEU A 47 1.87 5.54 3.69
C LEU A 47 2.85 6.55 4.31
N LEU A 48 4.12 6.55 3.86
CA LEU A 48 5.16 7.44 4.39
C LEU A 48 5.19 8.78 3.65
N HIS A 49 5.06 8.74 2.33
CA HIS A 49 5.11 9.91 1.47
C HIS A 49 3.91 9.89 0.53
N PRO A 50 2.75 10.41 0.98
CA PRO A 50 1.62 10.57 0.08
C PRO A 50 2.04 11.48 -1.08
N SER A 51 2.27 10.90 -2.25
CA SER A 51 2.53 11.68 -3.45
C SER A 51 1.21 12.26 -3.93
N ILE A 52 1.13 13.58 -4.01
CA ILE A 52 -0.07 14.34 -4.38
C ILE A 52 -0.64 13.94 -5.76
N ASN A 53 0.16 13.29 -6.61
CA ASN A 53 -0.24 12.83 -7.94
C ASN A 53 -0.86 11.43 -7.97
N GLU A 54 -0.78 10.66 -6.88
CA GLU A 54 -1.39 9.32 -6.80
C GLU A 54 -2.79 9.34 -6.19
N PHE A 55 -3.22 10.44 -5.56
CA PHE A 55 -4.55 10.54 -4.99
C PHE A 55 -5.53 11.15 -6.00
N PRO A 56 -6.63 10.47 -6.35
CA PRO A 56 -7.72 11.14 -7.03
C PRO A 56 -8.20 12.32 -6.19
N LEU A 57 -8.47 13.45 -6.85
CA LEU A 57 -9.05 14.62 -6.20
C LEU A 57 -10.37 14.23 -5.54
N CYS A 58 -10.68 14.85 -4.41
CA CYS A 58 -11.96 14.72 -3.73
C CYS A 58 -13.08 15.17 -4.67
N ASP A 59 -13.85 14.23 -5.22
CA ASP A 59 -14.97 14.52 -6.12
C ASP A 59 -16.12 15.29 -5.44
N ILE A 60 -16.08 15.44 -4.12
CA ILE A 60 -17.08 16.14 -3.30
C ILE A 60 -16.73 17.62 -3.10
N CYS A 61 -15.44 17.96 -3.09
CA CYS A 61 -14.93 19.25 -2.64
C CYS A 61 -14.08 19.98 -3.68
N GLN A 62 -14.30 19.64 -4.97
CA GLN A 62 -13.66 20.28 -6.11
C GLN A 62 -13.90 21.80 -6.15
#